data_AF-A0A4V3ERQ4-F1
#
_entry.id   AF-A0A4V3ERQ4-F1
#
_cell.length_a   1.000
_cell.length_b   1.000
_cell.length_c   1.000
_cell.angle_alpha   90.00
_cell.angle_beta   90.00
_cell.angle_gamma   90.00
#
_symmetry.space_group_name_H-M   'P 1'
#
loop_
_entity.id
_entity.type
_entity.pdbx_description
1 polymer ?
#
loop_
_entity_poly.entity_id
_entity_poly.type
_entity_poly.pdbx_seq_one_letter_code
_entity_poly.pdbx_strand_id
1 'polypeptide(L)' 'MSNKYGTSKRIVQLLKGRSSKLLQDEFAELKKRYWGQHLWARGYFCATVGVVTEEMIKAYIENQGKEDDEIFKVTE' A
#
# COMPACT_ATOMS: atom_id res chain seq x y z
N MET A 1 -1.66 -23.71 -11.83
CA MET A 1 -0.63 -22.70 -11.46
C MET A 1 -1.03 -22.08 -10.13
N SER A 2 -0.20 -22.18 -9.10
CA SER A 2 -0.51 -21.71 -7.74
C SER A 2 -0.49 -20.18 -7.66
N ASN A 3 -1.53 -19.61 -7.06
CA ASN A 3 -1.83 -18.19 -7.06
C ASN A 3 -0.82 -17.39 -6.22
N LYS A 4 -0.04 -16.51 -6.85
CA LYS A 4 1.08 -15.74 -6.24
C LYS A 4 0.63 -14.62 -5.27
N TYR A 5 -0.67 -14.44 -5.02
CA TYR A 5 -1.22 -13.33 -4.23
C TYR A 5 -1.24 -13.57 -2.70
N GLY A 6 -0.77 -14.72 -2.21
CA GLY A 6 -0.74 -15.02 -0.76
C GLY A 6 0.45 -14.43 0.02
N THR A 7 1.53 -14.03 -0.66
CA THR A 7 2.82 -13.78 -0.01
C THR A 7 2.92 -12.37 0.62
N SER A 8 2.53 -11.30 -0.10
CA SER A 8 2.66 -9.92 0.39
C SER A 8 1.77 -9.64 1.61
N LYS A 9 0.52 -10.14 1.59
CA LYS A 9 -0.42 -10.04 2.71
C LYS A 9 0.14 -10.66 3.99
N ARG A 10 0.68 -11.87 3.88
CA ARG A 10 1.20 -12.61 5.03
C ARG A 10 2.44 -11.94 5.60
N ILE A 11 3.34 -11.44 4.75
CA ILE A 11 4.52 -10.68 5.18
C ILE A 11 4.10 -9.43 5.95
N VAL A 12 3.20 -8.62 5.39
CA VAL A 12 2.78 -7.37 6.03
C VAL A 12 2.04 -7.62 7.35
N GLN A 13 1.24 -8.70 7.44
CA GLN A 13 0.62 -9.12 8.70
C GLN A 13 1.66 -9.46 9.77
N LEU A 14 2.69 -10.23 9.41
CA LEU A 14 3.76 -10.60 10.34
C LEU A 14 4.57 -9.38 10.80
N LEU A 15 4.91 -8.50 9.85
CA LEU A 15 5.66 -7.26 10.14
C LEU A 15 4.87 -6.37 11.10
N LYS A 16 3.62 -6.06 10.78
CA LYS A 16 2.76 -5.21 11.61
C LYS A 16 2.50 -5.82 12.98
N GLY A 17 2.26 -7.13 13.05
CA GLY A 17 2.03 -7.82 14.32
C GLY A 17 3.25 -7.82 15.22
N ARG A 18 4.42 -8.20 14.67
CA ARG A 18 5.65 -8.31 15.46
C ARG A 18 6.20 -6.96 15.88
N SER A 19 6.16 -5.95 15.01
CA SER A 19 6.56 -4.59 15.38
C SER A 19 5.62 -3.97 16.41
N SER A 20 4.30 -4.19 16.29
CA SER A 20 3.33 -3.73 17.28
C SER A 20 3.61 -4.28 18.68
N LYS A 21 3.93 -5.57 18.78
CA LYS A 21 4.30 -6.21 20.05
C LYS A 21 5.60 -5.65 20.62
N LEU A 22 6.66 -5.60 19.81
CA LEU A 22 7.97 -5.13 20.27
C LEU A 22 7.92 -3.69 20.77
N LEU A 23 7.30 -2.78 20.00
CA LEU A 23 7.17 -1.39 20.38
C LEU A 23 6.36 -1.21 21.67
N GLN A 24 5.26 -1.95 21.84
CA GLN A 24 4.46 -1.86 23.06
C GLN A 24 5.12 -2.53 24.27
N ASP A 25 6.00 -3.50 24.07
CA ASP A 25 6.79 -4.10 25.15
C ASP A 25 7.93 -3.17 25.60
N GLU A 26 8.53 -2.41 24.68
CA GLU A 26 9.59 -1.43 24.97
C GLU A 26 9.05 -0.11 25.54
N PHE A 27 7.92 0.38 25.02
CA PHE A 27 7.35 1.68 25.35
C PHE A 27 5.98 1.53 26.03
N ALA A 28 5.97 1.51 27.37
CA ALA A 28 4.77 1.27 28.17
C ALA A 28 3.66 2.32 27.97
N GLU A 29 4.01 3.53 27.57
CA GLU A 29 3.07 4.59 27.20
C GLU A 29 2.26 4.25 25.93
N LEU A 30 2.84 3.47 25.00
CA LEU A 30 2.13 3.03 23.80
C LEU A 30 1.04 2.02 24.13
N LYS A 31 1.24 1.15 25.14
CA LYS A 31 0.18 0.24 25.62
C LYS A 31 -1.02 0.98 26.18
N LYS A 32 -0.79 2.11 26.86
CA LYS A 32 -1.85 2.96 27.41
C LYS A 32 -2.62 3.70 26.30
N ARG A 33 -1.89 4.17 25.28
CA ARG A 33 -2.49 4.93 24.16
C ARG A 33 -3.23 4.04 23.16
N TYR A 34 -2.70 2.86 22.86
CA TYR A 34 -3.22 1.94 21.84
C TYR A 34 -3.69 0.62 22.47
N TRP A 35 -4.80 0.70 23.18
CA TRP A 35 -5.44 -0.46 23.80
C TRP A 35 -5.77 -1.54 22.76
N GLY A 36 -5.66 -2.82 23.15
CA GLY A 36 -5.94 -3.95 22.25
C GLY A 36 -4.88 -4.18 21.16
N GLN A 37 -3.69 -3.59 21.27
CA GLN A 37 -2.58 -3.70 20.29
C GLN A 37 -2.93 -3.16 18.90
N HIS A 38 -3.88 -2.23 18.81
CA HIS A 38 -4.27 -1.55 17.58
C HIS A 38 -3.32 -0.41 17.21
N LEU A 39 -2.01 -0.71 17.11
CA LEU A 39 -0.98 0.27 16.78
C LEU A 39 -1.02 0.70 15.31
N TRP A 40 -1.32 -0.24 14.42
CA TRP A 40 -1.33 0.00 12.97
C TRP A 40 -2.76 -0.03 12.41
N ALA A 41 -3.02 0.78 11.38
CA ALA A 41 -4.27 0.74 10.63
C ALA A 41 -4.54 -0.67 10.08
N ARG A 42 -5.80 -1.03 9.82
CA ARG A 42 -6.16 -2.39 9.34
C ARG A 42 -5.59 -2.69 7.95
N GLY A 43 -5.62 -1.71 7.05
CA GLY A 43 -5.15 -1.84 5.68
C GLY A 43 -3.63 -1.80 5.53
N TYR A 44 -3.17 -2.12 4.34
CA TYR A 44 -1.81 -1.86 3.88
C TYR A 44 -1.84 -1.66 2.36
N PHE A 45 -0.88 -0.88 1.85
CA PHE A 45 -0.66 -0.70 0.43
C PHE A 45 0.72 -1.24 0.07
N CYS A 46 0.83 -1.90 -1.07
CA CYS A 46 2.08 -2.45 -1.58
C CYS A 46 2.02 -2.41 -3.10
N ALA A 47 3.00 -1.73 -3.69
CA ALA A 47 3.21 -1.69 -5.13
C ALA A 47 4.65 -2.09 -5.43
N THR A 48 4.88 -2.76 -6.55
CA THR A 48 6.22 -3.02 -7.05
C THR A 48 6.81 -1.74 -7.60
N VAL A 49 8.03 -1.39 -7.18
CA VAL A 49 8.77 -0.31 -7.82
C VAL A 49 9.48 -0.91 -9.04
N GLY A 50 9.06 -0.50 -10.24
CA GLY A 50 9.77 -0.81 -11.48
C GLY A 50 10.96 0.14 -11.69
N VAL A 51 11.65 0.04 -12.83
CA VAL A 51 12.63 1.07 -13.24
C VAL A 51 11.84 2.35 -13.53
N VAL A 52 11.67 3.18 -12.50
CA VAL A 52 11.01 4.48 -12.64
C VAL A 52 12.09 5.46 -13.08
N THR A 53 11.99 5.93 -14.32
CA THR A 53 12.86 7.00 -14.83
C THR A 53 12.21 8.37 -14.61
N GLU A 54 13.01 9.43 -14.61
CA GLU A 54 12.51 10.81 -14.43
C GLU A 54 11.50 11.18 -15.52
N GLU A 55 11.73 10.70 -16.74
CA GLU A 55 10.85 10.91 -17.90
C GLU A 55 9.47 10.30 -17.68
N MET A 56 9.39 9.12 -17.06
CA MET A 56 8.12 8.48 -16.73
C MET A 56 7.32 9.27 -15.68
N ILE A 57 8.00 9.85 -14.69
CA ILE A 57 7.35 10.69 -13.67
C ILE A 57 6.84 11.99 -14.29
N LYS A 58 7.65 12.65 -15.14
CA LYS A 58 7.24 13.86 -15.86
C LYS A 58 6.03 13.61 -16.76
N ALA A 59 6.07 12.56 -17.58
CA ALA A 59 4.98 12.20 -18.46
C ALA A 59 3.69 11.86 -17.69
N TYR A 60 3.79 11.22 -16.53
CA TYR A 60 2.64 10.96 -15.66
C TYR A 60 2.03 12.25 -15.11
N ILE A 61 2.85 13.19 -14.63
CA ILE A 61 2.37 14.48 -14.09
C ILE A 61 1.75 15.35 -15.20
N GLU A 62 2.35 15.39 -16.39
CA GLU A 62 1.85 16.20 -17.53
C GLU A 62 0.50 15.73 -18.10
N ASN A 63 0.16 14.46 -17.90
CA ASN A 63 -1.09 13.86 -18.38
C ASN A 63 -2.13 13.67 -17.25
N GLN A 64 -1.78 14.01 -16.02
CA GLN A 64 -2.70 13.90 -14.89
C GLN A 64 -3.81 14.96 -15.01
N GLY A 65 -5.07 14.52 -15.10
CA GLY A 65 -6.24 15.40 -15.20
C GLY A 65 -6.64 15.79 -16.63
N LYS A 66 -5.96 15.25 -17.65
CA LYS A 66 -6.50 15.21 -19.01
C LYS A 66 -7.35 13.95 -19.11
N GLU A 67 -8.64 14.07 -18.83
CA GLU A 67 -9.60 13.05 -19.25
C GLU A 67 -9.66 13.15 -20.78
N ASP A 68 -9.15 12.14 -21.48
CA ASP A 68 -9.49 11.97 -22.89
C ASP A 68 -10.99 11.66 -22.92
N ASP A 69 -11.80 12.68 -23.23
CA ASP A 69 -13.21 12.59 -23.62
C ASP A 69 -13.35 11.84 -24.97
N GLU A 70 -12.68 10.70 -25.14
CA GLU A 70 -12.94 9.81 -26.26
C GLU A 70 -14.22 9.03 -25.97
N ILE A 71 -15.34 9.71 -26.25
CA ILE A 71 -16.65 9.11 -26.46
C ILE A 71 -16.46 7.94 -27.44
N PHE A 72 -16.58 6.74 -26.88
CA PHE A 72 -16.55 5.48 -27.61
C PHE A 72 -17.69 5.49 -28.65
N LYS A 73 -17.39 5.82 -29.91
CA LYS A 73 -18.37 5.66 -30.99
C LYS A 73 -18.40 4.19 -31.38
N VAL A 74 -19.46 3.50 -30.96
CA VAL A 74 -19.83 2.20 -31.54
C VAL A 74 -20.42 2.49 -32.93
N THR A 75 -19.66 2.20 -33.98
CA THR A 75 -20.22 2.08 -35.34
C THR A 75 -20.84 0.69 -35.51
N GLU A 76 -22.07 0.67 -36.02
CA GLU A 76 -22.76 -0.53 -36.54
C GLU A 76 -21.99 -1.22 -37.68
#